data_AF-A0A7V1ZF00-F1
#
_entry.id   AF-A0A7V1ZF00-F1
#
_cell.length_a   1.000
_cell.length_b   1.000
_cell.length_c   1.000
_cell.angle_alpha   90.00
_cell.angle_beta   90.00
_cell.angle_gamma   90.00
#
_symmetry.space_group_name_H-M   'P 1'
#
loop_
_entity.id
_entity.type
_entity.pdbx_description
1 polymer ?
#
loop_
_entity_poly.entity_id
_entity_poly.type
_entity_poly.pdbx_seq_one_letter_code
_entity_poly.pdbx_strand_id
1 'polypeptide(L)' 'MKHLFWDYEWNSVMKNLNSYFVISRVLELGNKEDFKILRSVVKDESIINFLKSEKAQRFLSKQSLNFWKIYYGIEK' A
#
# COMPACT_ATOMS: atom_id res chain seq x y z
N MET A 1 5.04 -0.15 -11.08
CA MET A 1 5.40 -0.28 -9.66
C MET A 1 6.89 -0.04 -9.38
N LYS A 2 7.82 -0.54 -10.22
CA LYS A 2 9.28 -0.36 -10.00
C LYS A 2 9.72 1.11 -9.77
N HIS A 3 9.07 2.08 -10.43
CA HIS A 3 9.39 3.50 -10.27
C HIS A 3 9.16 4.04 -8.84
N LEU A 4 8.30 3.39 -8.03
CA LEU A 4 8.03 3.80 -6.64
C LEU A 4 9.18 3.46 -5.68
N PHE A 5 10.12 2.63 -6.14
CA PHE A 5 11.20 2.04 -5.36
C PHE A 5 12.55 2.22 -6.06
N TRP A 6 12.75 3.36 -6.75
CA TRP A 6 13.98 3.66 -7.48
C TRP A 6 15.23 3.67 -6.58
N ASP A 7 15.03 3.88 -5.28
CA ASP A 7 16.02 3.89 -4.20
C ASP A 7 16.27 2.50 -3.56
N TYR A 8 15.62 1.44 -4.04
CA TYR A 8 15.74 0.09 -3.47
C TYR A 8 16.10 -0.97 -4.51
N GLU A 9 16.82 -1.99 -4.05
CA GLU A 9 17.04 -3.23 -4.80
C GLU A 9 15.70 -3.92 -5.11
N TRP A 10 15.33 -4.00 -6.39
CA TRP A 10 14.02 -4.50 -6.82
C TRP A 10 13.76 -5.93 -6.36
N ASN A 11 14.78 -6.78 -6.33
CA ASN A 11 14.67 -8.15 -5.82
C ASN A 11 14.29 -8.21 -4.33
N SER A 12 14.74 -7.23 -3.54
CA SER A 12 14.37 -7.13 -2.12
C SER A 12 12.91 -6.72 -1.97
N VAL A 13 12.44 -5.77 -2.78
CA VAL A 13 11.03 -5.33 -2.83
C VAL A 13 10.12 -6.51 -3.18
N MET A 14 10.48 -7.28 -4.23
CA MET A 14 9.73 -8.44 -4.68
C MET A 14 9.63 -9.55 -3.61
N LYS A 15 10.69 -9.76 -2.82
CA LYS A 15 10.67 -10.71 -1.69
C LYS A 15 9.78 -10.26 -0.52
N ASN A 16 9.48 -8.96 -0.44
CA ASN A 16 8.77 -8.33 0.69
C ASN A 16 7.48 -7.63 0.25
N LEU A 17 6.80 -8.12 -0.79
CA LEU A 17 5.59 -7.49 -1.34
C LEU A 17 4.46 -7.32 -0.31
N ASN A 18 4.34 -8.27 0.63
CA ASN A 18 3.35 -8.20 1.72
C ASN A 18 3.77 -7.29 2.89
N SER A 19 4.94 -6.65 2.81
CA SER A 19 5.38 -5.73 3.86
C SER A 19 4.56 -4.45 3.83
N TYR A 20 4.30 -3.89 5.01
CA TYR A 20 3.58 -2.63 5.13
C TYR A 20 4.30 -1.45 4.46
N PHE A 21 5.62 -1.55 4.28
CA PHE A 21 6.38 -0.56 3.52
C PHE A 21 5.99 -0.55 2.04
N VAL A 22 5.92 -1.73 1.40
CA VAL A 22 5.53 -1.84 -0.01
C VAL A 22 4.08 -1.40 -0.19
N ILE A 23 3.19 -1.87 0.69
CA ILE A 23 1.77 -1.47 0.67
C ILE A 23 1.66 0.04 0.81
N SER A 24 2.29 0.66 1.82
CA SER A 24 2.16 2.10 2.04
C SER A 24 2.69 2.93 0.87
N ARG A 25 3.82 2.52 0.27
CA ARG A 25 4.42 3.25 -0.86
C ARG A 25 3.47 3.28 -2.08
N VAL A 26 2.83 2.15 -2.38
CA VAL A 26 1.87 2.05 -3.48
C VAL A 26 0.60 2.83 -3.17
N LEU A 27 0.07 2.73 -1.94
CA LEU A 27 -1.14 3.44 -1.56
C LEU A 27 -0.93 4.97 -1.47
N GLU A 28 0.27 5.45 -1.17
CA GLU A 28 0.56 6.88 -1.05
C GLU A 28 0.93 7.52 -2.40
N LEU A 29 1.73 6.84 -3.22
CA LEU A 29 2.36 7.45 -4.41
C LEU A 29 2.02 6.74 -5.73
N GLY A 30 1.42 5.55 -5.66
CA GLY A 30 1.11 4.75 -6.83
C GLY A 30 -0.08 5.28 -7.61
N ASN A 31 -0.11 4.93 -8.90
CA ASN A 31 -1.28 5.15 -9.75
C ASN A 31 -2.20 3.91 -9.78
N LYS A 32 -3.28 4.00 -10.55
CA LYS A 32 -4.26 2.90 -10.71
C LYS A 32 -3.61 1.58 -11.16
N GLU A 33 -2.61 1.64 -12.04
CA GLU A 33 -1.94 0.44 -12.54
C GLU A 33 -1.00 -0.17 -11.48
N ASP A 34 -0.29 0.67 -10.72
CA ASP A 34 0.51 0.19 -9.58
C ASP A 34 -0.35 -0.50 -8.52
N PHE A 35 -1.54 0.06 -8.24
CA PHE A 35 -2.47 -0.53 -7.31
C PHE A 35 -3.04 -1.87 -7.80
N LYS A 36 -3.33 -2.02 -9.10
CA LYS A 36 -3.73 -3.32 -9.66
C LYS A 36 -2.62 -4.36 -9.50
N ILE A 37 -1.36 -3.97 -9.75
CA ILE A 37 -0.22 -4.87 -9.58
C ILE A 37 -0.06 -5.24 -8.11
N LEU A 38 -0.25 -4.31 -7.18
CA LEU A 38 -0.25 -4.62 -5.75
C LEU A 38 -1.32 -5.64 -5.41
N ARG A 39 -2.57 -5.46 -5.87
CA ARG A 39 -3.68 -6.38 -5.62
C ARG A 39 -3.53 -7.75 -6.28
N SER A 40 -2.73 -7.88 -7.33
CA SER A 40 -2.46 -9.20 -7.93
C SER A 40 -1.48 -10.05 -7.12
N VAL A 41 -0.73 -9.44 -6.19
CA VAL A 41 0.32 -10.13 -5.40
C VAL A 41 0.09 -10.04 -3.88
N VAL A 42 -0.61 -9.02 -3.40
CA VAL A 42 -0.99 -8.82 -2.00
C VAL A 42 -2.50 -8.97 -1.87
N LYS A 43 -2.93 -9.81 -0.94
CA LYS A 43 -4.36 -10.01 -0.67
C LYS A 43 -4.99 -8.76 -0.07
N ASP A 44 -6.24 -8.51 -0.42
CA ASP A 44 -6.99 -7.35 0.08
C ASP A 44 -7.07 -7.35 1.62
N GLU A 45 -7.11 -8.52 2.28
CA GLU A 45 -7.09 -8.60 3.75
C GLU A 45 -5.80 -8.01 4.35
N SER A 46 -4.65 -8.21 3.72
CA SER A 46 -3.38 -7.64 4.18
C SER A 46 -3.39 -6.11 4.05
N ILE A 47 -3.99 -5.59 2.99
CA ILE A 47 -4.15 -4.14 2.77
C ILE A 47 -5.12 -3.55 3.80
N ILE A 48 -6.25 -4.20 4.05
CA ILE A 48 -7.23 -3.80 5.06
C ILE A 48 -6.59 -3.82 6.46
N ASN A 49 -5.83 -4.86 6.80
CA ASN A 49 -5.12 -4.96 8.07
C ASN A 49 -4.08 -3.84 8.24
N PHE A 50 -3.36 -3.49 7.16
CA PHE A 50 -2.49 -2.31 7.16
C PHE A 50 -3.30 -1.03 7.46
N LEU A 51 -4.40 -0.79 6.72
CA LEU A 51 -5.25 0.42 6.85
C LEU A 51 -5.91 0.57 8.23
N LYS A 52 -6.16 -0.54 8.93
CA LYS A 52 -6.68 -0.56 10.31
C LYS A 52 -5.59 -0.36 11.37
N SER A 53 -4.32 -0.53 11.02
CA SER A 53 -3.20 -0.40 11.96
C SER A 53 -2.78 1.06 12.18
N GLU A 54 -2.11 1.33 13.30
CA GLU A 54 -1.48 2.64 13.55
C GLU A 54 -0.43 3.01 12.50
N LYS A 55 0.19 2.00 11.86
CA LYS A 55 1.22 2.23 10.84
C LYS A 55 0.65 2.96 9.63
N ALA A 56 -0.60 2.70 9.24
CA ALA A 56 -1.21 3.45 8.15
C ALA A 56 -1.37 4.94 8.47
N GLN A 57 -1.62 5.29 9.74
CA GLN A 57 -1.67 6.70 10.16
C GLN A 57 -0.31 7.38 10.11
N ARG A 58 0.78 6.61 10.25
CA ARG A 58 2.17 7.12 10.21
C ARG A 58 2.71 7.20 8.78
N PHE A 59 2.34 6.26 7.92
CA PHE A 59 2.91 6.13 6.56
C PHE A 59 2.07 6.75 5.45
N LEU A 60 0.76 6.98 5.68
CA LEU A 60 -0.10 7.62 4.70
C LEU A 60 -0.44 9.04 5.13
N SER A 61 -0.55 9.94 4.15
CA SER A 61 -1.18 11.23 4.41
C SER A 61 -2.66 11.03 4.78
N LYS A 62 -3.23 12.00 5.51
CA LYS A 62 -4.64 11.95 5.90
C LYS A 62 -5.58 11.81 4.68
N GLN A 63 -5.21 12.40 3.55
CA GLN A 63 -5.96 12.32 2.31
C GLN A 63 -5.96 10.88 1.77
N SER A 64 -4.78 10.28 1.57
CA SER A 64 -4.66 8.89 1.09
C SER A 64 -5.34 7.91 2.03
N LEU A 65 -5.10 8.04 3.34
CA LEU A 65 -5.73 7.16 4.33
C LEU A 65 -7.25 7.20 4.26
N ASN A 66 -7.85 8.39 4.18
CA ASN A 66 -9.29 8.54 4.07
C ASN A 66 -9.83 7.96 2.77
N PHE A 67 -9.16 8.23 1.64
CA PHE A 67 -9.53 7.66 0.35
C PHE A 67 -9.58 6.13 0.41
N TRP A 68 -8.52 5.50 0.93
CA TRP A 68 -8.44 4.04 0.97
C TRP A 68 -9.39 3.42 1.97
N LYS A 69 -9.65 4.06 3.13
CA LYS A 69 -10.69 3.61 4.05
C LYS A 69 -12.06 3.62 3.40
N ILE A 70 -12.39 4.66 2.62
CA ILE A 70 -13.64 4.72 1.86
C ILE A 70 -13.68 3.62 0.78
N TYR A 71 -12.60 3.47 0.00
CA TYR A 71 -12.51 2.46 -1.05
C TYR A 71 -12.76 1.03 -0.53
N TYR A 72 -12.21 0.71 0.64
CA TYR A 72 -12.36 -0.61 1.28
C TYR A 72 -13.54 -0.72 2.25
N GLY A 73 -14.38 0.31 2.37
CA GLY A 73 -15.52 0.30 3.29
C GLY A 73 -15.12 0.12 4.77
N ILE A 74 -13.96 0.65 5.18
CA ILE A 74 -13.49 0.61 6.56
C ILE A 74 -14.15 1.76 7.32
N GLU A 75 -15.17 1.43 8.10
CA GLU A 75 -15.82 2.39 9.01
C GLU A 75 -14.85 2.90 10.08
N LYS A 76 -15.11 4.11 10.56
CA LYS A 76 -14.25 4.86 11.49
C LYS A 76 -14.20 4.23 12.87
#